data_AF-H1VRB9-F1
#
_entry.id   AF-H1VRB9-F1
#
_cell.length_a   1.000
_cell.length_b   1.000
_cell.length_c   1.000
_cell.angle_alpha   90.00
_cell.angle_beta   90.00
_cell.angle_gamma   90.00
#
_symmetry.space_group_name_H-M   'P 1'
#
loop_
_entity.id
_entity.type
_entity.pdbx_description
1 polymer ?
#
loop_
_entity_poly.entity_id
_entity_poly.type
_entity_poly.pdbx_seq_one_letter_code
_entity_poly.pdbx_strand_id
1 'polypeptide(L)' 'MLRQEGFLGQVKDGFAADLVVLNGNPLEDVSILDEPEKSVLAVIKDGRVYTSRWSKLPEDVTEPPALIE' A
#
# COMPACT_ATOMS: atom_id res chain seq x y z
N MET A 1 -1.03 -4.33 19.65
CA MET A 1 -0.23 -4.96 18.58
C MET A 1 -1.03 -6.13 17.99
N LEU A 2 -1.01 -6.30 16.67
CA LEU A 2 -1.88 -7.24 15.95
C LEU A 2 -1.42 -8.72 15.99
N ARG A 3 -0.18 -9.01 16.44
CA ARG A 3 0.40 -10.37 16.50
C ARG A 3 0.37 -11.11 15.15
N GLN A 4 0.81 -10.42 14.09
CA GLN A 4 0.81 -10.90 12.70
C GLN A 4 2.23 -10.96 12.12
N GLU A 5 3.25 -11.18 12.94
CA GLU A 5 4.66 -11.12 12.54
C GLU A 5 5.04 -12.16 11.46
N GLY A 6 4.24 -13.22 11.32
CA GLY A 6 4.39 -14.26 10.29
C GLY A 6 3.60 -14.04 9.01
N PHE A 7 2.85 -12.94 8.90
CA PHE A 7 1.96 -12.67 7.76
C PHE A 7 2.03 -11.24 7.23
N LEU A 8 2.27 -10.22 8.09
CA LEU A 8 2.31 -8.81 7.72
C LEU A 8 3.66 -8.15 8.04
N GLY A 9 3.89 -7.00 7.42
CA GLY A 9 5.00 -6.09 7.75
C GLY A 9 6.34 -6.41 7.09
N GLN A 10 6.41 -7.40 6.20
CA GLN A 10 7.60 -7.73 5.42
C GLN A 10 7.24 -8.08 3.98
N VAL A 11 8.08 -7.64 3.04
CA VAL A 11 8.01 -8.09 1.64
C VAL A 11 8.79 -9.40 1.53
N LYS A 12 8.08 -10.53 1.68
CA LYS A 12 8.66 -11.86 1.74
C LYS A 12 7.66 -12.92 1.29
N ASP A 13 8.16 -14.02 0.71
CA ASP A 13 7.33 -15.17 0.37
C ASP A 13 6.52 -15.68 1.58
N GLY A 14 5.23 -15.95 1.35
CA GLY A 14 4.29 -16.39 2.38
C GLY A 14 3.63 -15.26 3.19
N PHE A 15 3.99 -14.00 2.95
CA PHE A 15 3.35 -12.84 3.57
C PHE A 15 2.23 -12.29 2.66
N ALA A 16 1.36 -11.45 3.23
CA ALA A 16 0.35 -10.74 2.47
C ALA A 16 0.98 -9.89 1.36
N ALA A 17 0.33 -9.85 0.20
CA ALA A 17 0.70 -8.96 -0.89
C ALA A 17 0.17 -7.53 -0.66
N ASP A 18 0.49 -6.98 0.51
CA ASP A 18 0.14 -5.63 0.94
C ASP A 18 1.37 -4.73 0.76
N LEU A 19 1.27 -3.75 -0.15
CA LEU A 19 2.38 -2.89 -0.54
C LEU A 19 1.94 -1.44 -0.69
N VAL A 20 2.83 -0.53 -0.31
CA VAL A 20 2.72 0.90 -0.63
C VAL A 20 3.97 1.29 -1.41
N VAL A 21 3.77 1.93 -2.56
CA VAL A 21 4.86 2.45 -3.39
C VAL A 21 4.97 3.94 -3.14
N LEU A 22 6.16 4.42 -2.78
CA LEU A 22 6.45 5.82 -2.47
C LEU A 22 7.35 6.43 -3.55
N ASN A 23 7.23 7.73 -3.78
CA ASN A 23 8.13 8.50 -4.65
C ASN A 23 9.34 9.10 -3.89
N GLY A 24 9.55 8.70 -2.64
CA GLY A 24 10.64 9.14 -1.77
C GLY A 24 11.03 8.05 -0.77
N ASN A 25 12.17 8.24 -0.10
CA ASN A 25 12.71 7.28 0.88
C ASN A 25 12.29 7.66 2.31
N PRO A 26 11.42 6.89 2.97
CA PRO A 26 10.95 7.20 4.33
C PRO A 26 12.04 7.07 5.40
N LEU A 27 13.18 6.43 5.08
CA LEU A 27 14.34 6.36 5.97
C LEU A 27 15.14 7.66 5.98
N GLU A 28 15.02 8.48 4.93
CA GLU A 28 15.65 9.81 4.86
C GLU A 28 14.71 10.88 5.42
N ASP A 29 13.41 10.79 5.11
CA ASP A 29 12.39 11.70 5.61
C ASP A 29 11.08 10.94 5.87
N VAL A 30 10.73 10.77 7.15
CA VAL A 30 9.51 10.05 7.55
C VAL A 30 8.22 10.85 7.26
N SER A 31 8.30 12.18 7.13
CA SER A 31 7.13 13.04 6.92
C SER A 31 6.41 12.75 5.61
N ILE A 32 7.07 12.08 4.66
CA ILE A 32 6.43 11.61 3.44
C ILE A 32 5.24 10.68 3.72
N LEU A 33 5.24 9.97 4.85
CA LEU A 33 4.11 9.11 5.23
C LEU A 33 2.90 9.91 5.76
N ASP A 34 3.10 11.15 6.19
CA ASP A 34 2.04 12.05 6.66
C ASP A 34 1.28 12.72 5.50
N GLU A 35 1.89 12.77 4.31
CA GLU A 35 1.32 13.40 3.10
C GLU A 35 1.13 12.40 1.94
N PRO A 36 0.29 11.36 2.11
CA PRO A 36 0.11 10.31 1.10
C PRO A 36 -0.42 10.84 -0.23
N GLU A 37 -1.09 11.99 -0.24
CA GLU A 37 -1.57 12.64 -1.46
C GLU A 37 -0.44 13.11 -2.39
N LYS A 38 0.78 13.26 -1.85
CA LYS A 38 1.95 13.69 -2.60
C LYS A 38 2.97 12.57 -2.77
N SER A 39 3.10 11.70 -1.78
CA SER A 39 4.19 10.73 -1.72
C SER A 39 3.83 9.32 -2.20
N VAL A 40 2.59 8.89 -2.00
CA VAL A 40 2.14 7.53 -2.36
C VAL A 40 1.81 7.48 -3.85
N LEU A 41 2.48 6.60 -4.57
CA LEU A 41 2.24 6.35 -5.99
C LEU A 41 1.21 5.25 -6.23
N ALA A 42 1.23 4.21 -5.40
CA ALA A 42 0.30 3.10 -5.50
C ALA A 42 0.07 2.42 -4.15
N VAL A 43 -1.14 1.91 -3.97
CA VAL A 43 -1.54 1.08 -2.83
C VAL A 43 -2.04 -0.26 -3.36
N ILE A 44 -1.41 -1.33 -2.89
CA ILE A 44 -1.75 -2.71 -3.23
C ILE A 44 -2.17 -3.39 -1.94
N LYS A 45 -3.31 -4.08 -1.97
CA LYS A 45 -3.82 -4.86 -0.85
C LYS A 45 -4.28 -6.21 -1.35
N ASP A 46 -3.88 -7.28 -0.68
CA ASP A 46 -4.19 -8.66 -1.06
C ASP A 46 -3.87 -8.95 -2.54
N GLY A 47 -2.79 -8.33 -3.06
CA GLY A 47 -2.35 -8.46 -4.46
C GLY A 47 -3.17 -7.69 -5.49
N ARG A 48 -4.09 -6.83 -5.06
CA ARG A 48 -4.97 -6.01 -5.91
C ARG A 48 -4.58 -4.54 -5.84
N VAL A 49 -4.64 -3.84 -6.97
CA VAL A 49 -4.30 -2.42 -7.05
C VAL A 49 -5.53 -1.60 -6.68
N TYR A 50 -5.51 -1.00 -5.48
CA TYR A 50 -6.62 -0.18 -4.95
C TYR A 50 -6.53 1.28 -5.34
N THR A 51 -5.32 1.81 -5.44
CA THR A 51 -5.09 3.21 -5.79
C THR A 51 -3.82 3.29 -6.60
N SER A 52 -3.83 4.04 -7.70
CA SER A 52 -2.63 4.24 -8.50
C SER A 52 -2.61 5.59 -9.20
N ARG A 53 -1.47 6.27 -9.08
CA ARG A 53 -1.11 7.45 -9.89
C ARG A 53 -0.16 7.08 -11.04
N TRP A 54 0.16 5.80 -11.19
CA TRP A 54 1.11 5.32 -12.17
C TRP A 54 0.38 4.72 -13.39
N SER A 55 0.52 5.36 -14.54
CA SER A 55 -0.12 4.96 -15.80
C SER A 55 0.15 3.51 -16.26
N LYS A 56 1.21 2.86 -15.77
CA LYS A 56 1.55 1.46 -16.09
C LYS A 56 1.00 0.44 -15.10
N LEU A 57 0.36 0.89 -14.02
CA LEU A 57 -0.23 0.06 -12.97
C LEU A 57 -1.67 0.53 -12.75
N PRO A 58 -2.63 0.16 -13.61
CA PRO A 58 -4.00 0.59 -13.45
C PRO A 58 -4.63 -0.02 -12.19
N GLU A 59 -5.57 0.71 -11.60
CA GLU A 59 -6.44 0.17 -10.56
C GLU A 59 -7.24 -1.00 -11.11
N ASP A 60 -7.34 -2.09 -10.35
CA ASP A 60 -8.00 -3.33 -10.77
C ASP A 60 -9.17 -3.72 -9.87
N VAL A 61 -9.49 -2.90 -8.87
CA VAL A 61 -10.69 -3.04 -8.04
C VAL A 61 -11.82 -2.20 -8.61
N THR A 62 -12.96 -2.83 -8.90
CA THR A 62 -14.09 -2.19 -9.59
C THR A 62 -15.04 -1.45 -8.65
N GLU A 63 -14.94 -1.67 -7.34
CA GLU A 63 -15.78 -1.05 -6.32
C GLU A 63 -14.94 -0.73 -5.07
N PRO A 64 -15.10 0.46 -4.46
CA PRO A 64 -14.59 0.70 -3.12
C PRO A 64 -15.18 -0.36 -2.18
N PRO A 65 -14.38 -0.99 -1.30
CA PRO A 65 -14.94 -1.92 -0.33
C PRO A 65 -16.02 -1.19 0.47
N ALA A 66 -17.19 -1.82 0.62
CA ALA A 66 -18.28 -1.27 1.42
C ALA A 66 -17.74 -0.94 2.82
N LEU A 67 -17.76 0.35 3.17
CA LEU A 67 -17.51 0.78 4.54
C LEU A 67 -18.63 0.22 5.41
N ILE A 68 -18.30 -0.72 6.29
CA ILE A 68 -19.17 -1.15 7.36
C ILE A 68 -18.72 -0.37 8.60
N GLU A 69 -19.60 0.48 9.13
CA GLU A 69 -19.42 1.17 10.41
C GLU A 69 -19.54 0.20 11.60
#